data_AF-A0A2H6AHF1-F1
#
_entry.id   AF-A0A2H6AHF1-F1
#
_cell.length_a   1.000
_cell.length_b   1.000
_cell.length_c   1.000
_cell.angle_alpha   90.00
_cell.angle_beta   90.00
_cell.angle_gamma   90.00
#
_symmetry.space_group_name_H-M   'P 1'
#
loop_
_entity.id
_entity.type
_entity.pdbx_description
1 polymer ?
#
loop_
_entity_poly.entity_id
_entity_poly.type
_entity_poly.pdbx_seq_one_letter_code
_entity_poly.pdbx_strand_id
1 'polypeptide(L)'
;MADVQKYLDQWRSTNPDAHISDPIFVPDADQYGDGAVALVQQRLRLVLAPILADRSRVHRNLACEIRIRRKAIVQEISELTRELRERIEPTWDQLEKAVESLPEELSKRLLGNETDQALLVRRQLRGWWLERTPAWAFPYRTILGLLILTVNAWDRLILSLLGSWPSMVLTFWQTLRNVTQAWKSQRRWHLSLAERFRAEVENQLQATIRRLYRIVASFRQDEFETPEKCSVRVLGIEDFQKRCHATVLEAVAKSQASWPAPFWWASLATVVFWLLMAGPIITVYRQYLTADWSALTWQPTSLHEFFSPGLGGLVVCFILSAVPVSVLAMIALSVATRNKTTQNLVAKLQANLEREIHQWQEKRMLCIKFDDPLLQALATLQQTLRGSEFQASPQTQASSADDGTGAATEPVSSAAAL
;
A
#
# COMPACT_ATOMS: atom_id res chain seq x y z
N MET A 1 64.68 35.69 -23.31
CA MET A 1 63.33 36.29 -23.38
C MET A 1 62.42 35.55 -24.37
N ALA A 2 62.85 35.34 -25.62
CA ALA A 2 62.05 34.64 -26.65
C ALA A 2 61.63 33.19 -26.27
N ASP A 3 62.52 32.41 -25.64
CA ASP A 3 62.19 31.03 -25.25
C ASP A 3 61.16 30.93 -24.13
N VAL A 4 61.16 31.90 -23.21
CA VAL A 4 60.18 31.96 -22.10
C VAL A 4 58.80 32.32 -22.63
N GLN A 5 58.72 33.22 -23.61
CA GLN A 5 57.46 33.57 -24.27
C GLN A 5 56.89 32.38 -25.05
N LYS A 6 57.73 31.67 -25.80
CA LYS A 6 57.32 30.45 -26.52
C LYS A 6 56.79 29.37 -25.56
N TYR A 7 57.42 29.21 -24.39
CA TYR A 7 56.98 28.27 -23.36
C TYR A 7 55.66 28.70 -22.69
N LEU A 8 55.48 30.00 -22.42
CA LEU A 8 54.23 30.55 -21.88
C LEU A 8 53.06 30.41 -22.85
N ASP A 9 53.29 30.66 -24.15
CA ASP A 9 52.25 30.52 -25.17
C ASP A 9 51.82 29.06 -25.35
N GLN A 10 52.76 28.12 -25.22
CA GLN A 10 52.45 26.69 -25.21
C GLN A 10 51.57 26.32 -24.00
N TRP A 11 51.89 26.82 -22.80
CA TRP A 11 51.07 26.57 -21.62
C TRP A 11 49.67 27.21 -21.71
N ARG A 12 49.57 28.43 -22.24
CA ARG A 12 48.28 29.11 -22.50
C ARG A 12 47.43 28.35 -23.52
N SER A 13 48.06 27.77 -24.53
CA SER A 13 47.35 26.95 -25.53
C SER A 13 46.84 25.62 -24.98
N THR A 14 47.52 25.05 -23.98
CA THR A 14 47.17 23.75 -23.39
C THR A 14 46.16 23.88 -22.25
N ASN A 15 46.11 25.05 -21.59
CA ASN A 15 45.20 25.34 -20.49
C ASN A 15 44.51 26.71 -20.69
N PRO A 16 43.53 26.82 -21.61
CA PRO A 16 42.88 28.10 -21.93
C PRO A 16 42.08 28.70 -20.77
N ASP A 17 41.64 27.87 -19.82
CA ASP A 17 40.90 28.31 -18.63
C ASP A 17 41.80 28.73 -17.45
N ALA A 18 43.11 28.52 -17.56
CA ALA A 18 44.06 28.86 -16.51
C ALA A 18 44.59 30.29 -16.68
N HIS A 19 44.47 31.12 -15.65
CA HIS A 19 45.09 32.44 -15.63
C HIS A 19 46.59 32.29 -15.33
N ILE A 20 47.41 32.25 -16.39
CA ILE A 20 48.87 32.17 -16.29
C ILE A 20 49.43 33.58 -16.09
N SER A 21 49.88 33.85 -14.87
CA SER A 21 50.49 35.13 -14.50
C SER A 21 51.82 35.35 -15.21
N ASP A 22 52.19 36.62 -15.38
CA ASP A 22 53.45 37.00 -16.01
C ASP A 22 54.66 36.44 -15.25
N PRO A 23 55.73 36.05 -15.98
CA PRO A 23 56.91 35.45 -15.39
C PRO A 23 57.59 36.43 -14.43
N ILE A 24 57.84 35.98 -13.20
CA ILE A 24 58.58 36.76 -12.20
C ILE A 24 60.07 36.53 -12.45
N PHE A 25 60.75 37.56 -12.96
CA PHE A 25 62.20 37.53 -13.11
C PHE A 25 62.88 37.61 -11.75
N VAL A 26 63.60 36.54 -11.41
CA VAL A 26 64.50 36.49 -10.25
C VAL A 26 65.84 37.07 -10.71
N PRO A 27 66.29 38.21 -10.17
CA PRO A 27 67.62 38.72 -10.48
C PRO A 27 68.69 37.77 -9.92
N ASP A 28 69.82 37.65 -10.63
CA ASP A 28 70.92 36.77 -10.23
C ASP A 28 71.40 37.10 -8.81
N ALA A 29 71.50 36.07 -7.97
CA ALA A 29 71.84 36.20 -6.55
C ALA A 29 73.21 36.88 -6.34
N ASP A 30 74.12 36.73 -7.30
CA ASP A 30 75.47 37.28 -7.26
C ASP A 30 75.53 38.81 -7.36
N GLN A 31 74.50 39.46 -7.93
CA GLN A 31 74.46 40.92 -8.09
C GLN A 31 73.73 41.66 -6.96
N TYR A 32 72.85 40.97 -6.21
CA TYR A 32 71.93 41.60 -5.26
C TYR A 32 71.97 41.04 -3.84
N GLY A 33 72.72 39.96 -3.59
CA GLY A 33 72.83 39.32 -2.27
C GLY A 33 71.47 39.02 -1.63
N ASP A 34 71.38 39.14 -0.30
CA ASP A 34 70.13 38.92 0.47
C ASP A 34 68.96 39.85 0.04
N GLY A 35 69.26 40.96 -0.65
CA GLY A 35 68.27 41.89 -1.17
C GLY A 35 67.42 41.32 -2.33
N ALA A 36 67.96 40.38 -3.11
CA ALA A 36 67.23 39.72 -4.20
C ALA A 36 66.02 38.95 -3.66
N VAL A 37 66.20 38.24 -2.54
CA VAL A 37 65.16 37.43 -1.90
C VAL A 37 64.03 38.32 -1.38
N ALA A 38 64.37 39.45 -0.75
CA ALA A 38 63.38 40.41 -0.27
C ALA A 38 62.57 41.04 -1.43
N LEU A 39 63.23 41.36 -2.54
CA LEU A 39 62.61 41.97 -3.72
C LEU A 39 61.68 40.97 -4.44
N VAL A 40 62.10 39.72 -4.56
CA VAL A 40 61.28 38.63 -5.09
C VAL A 40 60.10 38.35 -4.16
N GLN A 41 60.30 38.26 -2.84
CA GLN A 41 59.20 38.07 -1.88
C GLN A 41 58.20 39.23 -1.91
N GLN A 42 58.64 40.47 -2.04
CA GLN A 42 57.76 41.62 -2.15
C GLN A 42 56.94 41.58 -3.44
N ARG A 43 57.56 41.24 -4.58
CA ARG A 43 56.86 41.03 -5.85
C ARG A 43 55.87 39.86 -5.79
N LEU A 44 56.29 38.73 -5.22
CA LEU A 44 55.44 37.56 -5.03
C LEU A 44 54.23 37.93 -4.16
N ARG A 45 54.44 38.67 -3.07
CA ARG A 45 53.35 39.17 -2.21
C ARG A 45 52.41 40.11 -2.95
N LEU A 46 52.91 41.05 -3.75
CA LEU A 46 52.05 41.97 -4.50
C LEU A 46 51.21 41.27 -5.57
N VAL A 47 51.72 40.19 -6.18
CA VAL A 47 51.00 39.42 -7.20
C VAL A 47 50.05 38.40 -6.58
N LEU A 48 50.48 37.67 -5.55
CA LEU A 48 49.70 36.62 -4.91
C LEU A 48 48.68 37.15 -3.89
N ALA A 49 48.96 38.26 -3.19
CA ALA A 49 48.04 38.79 -2.18
C ALA A 49 46.64 39.12 -2.74
N PRO A 50 46.46 39.81 -3.89
CA PRO A 50 45.12 40.06 -4.43
C PRO A 50 44.43 38.78 -4.93
N ILE A 51 45.20 37.80 -5.43
CA ILE A 51 44.68 36.51 -5.93
C ILE A 51 44.22 35.63 -4.76
N LEU A 52 44.95 35.63 -3.64
CA LEU A 52 44.63 34.88 -2.42
C LEU A 52 43.61 35.59 -1.53
N ALA A 53 43.52 36.92 -1.59
CA ALA A 53 42.53 37.71 -0.85
C ALA A 53 41.10 37.47 -1.37
N ASP A 54 40.95 37.20 -2.68
CA ASP A 54 39.66 36.89 -3.28
C ASP A 54 39.31 35.38 -3.11
N ARG A 55 39.04 34.99 -1.85
CA ARG A 55 38.57 33.64 -1.49
C ARG A 55 37.42 33.15 -2.37
N SER A 56 36.59 34.07 -2.86
CA SER A 56 35.45 33.75 -3.70
C SER A 56 35.88 33.19 -5.07
N ARG A 57 36.96 33.70 -5.66
CA ARG A 57 37.54 33.19 -6.92
C ARG A 57 38.21 31.83 -6.73
N VAL A 58 38.93 31.64 -5.62
CA VAL A 58 39.54 30.35 -5.29
C VAL A 58 38.47 29.27 -5.15
N HIS A 59 37.36 29.57 -4.45
CA HIS A 59 36.23 28.63 -4.34
C HIS A 59 35.55 28.36 -5.68
N ARG A 60 35.38 29.37 -6.55
CA ARG A 60 34.82 29.16 -7.90
C ARG A 60 35.72 28.31 -8.78
N ASN A 61 37.03 28.53 -8.75
CA ASN A 61 38.00 27.77 -9.53
C ASN A 61 38.06 26.32 -9.04
N LEU A 62 38.11 26.08 -7.74
CA LEU A 62 38.02 24.73 -7.16
C LEU A 62 36.69 24.05 -7.49
N ALA A 63 35.57 24.77 -7.42
CA ALA A 63 34.27 24.22 -7.80
C ALA A 63 34.22 23.86 -9.29
N CYS A 64 34.84 24.68 -10.15
CA CYS A 64 34.96 24.40 -11.58
C CYS A 64 35.84 23.17 -11.84
N GLU A 65 37.02 23.10 -11.21
CA GLU A 65 37.95 21.97 -11.33
C GLU A 65 37.33 20.66 -10.84
N ILE A 66 36.65 20.68 -9.69
CA ILE A 66 35.90 19.53 -9.18
C ILE A 66 34.80 19.11 -10.16
N ARG A 67 34.09 20.07 -10.78
CA ARG A 67 33.04 19.77 -11.75
C ARG A 67 33.61 19.17 -13.04
N ILE A 68 34.75 19.65 -13.53
CA ILE A 68 35.43 19.12 -14.71
C ILE A 68 35.96 17.70 -14.42
N ARG A 69 36.68 17.51 -13.31
CA ARG A 69 37.19 16.18 -12.91
C ARG A 69 36.05 15.20 -12.68
N ARG A 70 34.95 15.63 -12.06
CA ARG A 70 33.76 14.81 -11.90
C ARG A 70 33.17 14.40 -13.25
N LYS A 71 33.09 15.31 -14.22
CA LYS A 71 32.62 14.98 -15.59
C LYS A 71 33.54 13.98 -16.28
N ALA A 72 34.85 14.16 -16.20
CA ALA A 72 35.83 13.23 -16.79
C ALA A 72 35.72 11.84 -16.16
N ILE A 73 35.65 11.75 -14.83
CA ILE A 73 35.47 10.47 -14.12
C ILE A 73 34.13 9.82 -14.49
N VAL A 74 33.05 10.58 -14.59
CA VAL A 74 31.74 10.04 -15.02
C VAL A 74 31.81 9.52 -16.46
N GLN A 75 32.51 10.21 -17.37
CA GLN A 75 32.71 9.75 -18.74
C GLN A 75 33.53 8.46 -18.80
N GLU A 76 34.65 8.40 -18.10
CA GLU A 76 35.51 7.21 -18.03
C GLU A 76 34.78 6.01 -17.42
N ILE A 77 34.03 6.22 -16.33
CA ILE A 77 33.16 5.19 -15.75
C ILE A 77 32.08 4.78 -16.76
N SER A 78 31.48 5.72 -17.50
CA SER A 78 30.44 5.40 -18.48
C SER A 78 30.97 4.59 -19.66
N GLU A 79 32.21 4.83 -20.10
CA GLU A 79 32.85 4.05 -21.15
C GLU A 79 33.19 2.64 -20.66
N LEU A 80 33.77 2.51 -19.47
CA LEU A 80 34.09 1.21 -18.86
C LEU A 80 32.85 0.38 -18.51
N THR A 81 31.73 1.03 -18.17
CA THR A 81 30.47 0.37 -17.83
C THR A 81 29.53 0.17 -19.01
N ARG A 82 29.90 0.64 -20.22
CA ARG A 82 29.04 0.57 -21.41
C ARG A 82 28.66 -0.85 -21.81
N GLU A 83 29.62 -1.77 -21.83
CA GLU A 83 29.35 -3.17 -22.20
C GLU A 83 28.45 -3.87 -21.18
N LEU A 84 28.63 -3.54 -19.91
CA LEU A 84 27.78 -4.01 -18.82
C LEU A 84 26.38 -3.40 -18.91
N ARG A 85 26.26 -2.12 -19.30
CA ARG A 85 24.98 -1.44 -19.57
C ARG A 85 24.21 -2.11 -20.69
N GLU A 86 24.80 -2.31 -21.86
CA GLU A 86 24.11 -2.89 -23.03
C GLU A 86 23.54 -4.29 -22.72
N ARG A 87 24.15 -5.05 -21.80
CA ARG A 87 23.65 -6.35 -21.35
C ARG A 87 22.64 -6.27 -20.20
N ILE A 88 22.74 -5.28 -19.32
CA ILE A 88 21.85 -5.11 -18.17
C ILE A 88 20.55 -4.39 -18.56
N GLU A 89 20.60 -3.40 -19.45
CA GLU A 89 19.45 -2.62 -19.90
C GLU A 89 18.24 -3.48 -20.33
N PRO A 90 18.36 -4.51 -21.18
CA PRO A 90 17.21 -5.34 -21.55
C PRO A 90 16.66 -6.18 -20.39
N THR A 91 17.49 -6.58 -19.43
CA THR A 91 17.02 -7.35 -18.26
C THR A 91 16.43 -6.45 -17.19
N TRP A 92 16.92 -5.22 -17.07
CA TRP A 92 16.35 -4.20 -16.21
C TRP A 92 15.00 -3.71 -16.74
N ASP A 93 14.87 -3.48 -18.04
CA ASP A 93 13.59 -3.11 -18.65
C ASP A 93 12.55 -4.24 -18.50
N GLN A 94 12.98 -5.51 -18.55
CA GLN A 94 12.12 -6.64 -18.23
C GLN A 94 11.69 -6.66 -16.77
N LEU A 95 12.58 -6.27 -15.85
CA LEU A 95 12.27 -6.13 -14.43
C LEU A 95 11.28 -4.98 -14.23
N GLU A 96 11.52 -3.81 -14.80
CA GLU A 96 10.65 -2.63 -14.71
C GLU A 96 9.25 -2.94 -15.26
N LYS A 97 9.16 -3.58 -16.44
CA LYS A 97 7.88 -4.04 -17.02
C LYS A 97 7.17 -5.07 -16.14
N ALA A 98 7.89 -6.04 -15.58
CA ALA A 98 7.29 -7.01 -14.67
C ALA A 98 6.72 -6.31 -13.43
N VAL A 99 7.45 -5.32 -12.90
CA VAL A 99 6.99 -4.51 -11.76
C VAL A 99 5.75 -3.69 -12.09
N GLU A 100 5.67 -3.13 -13.29
CA GLU A 100 4.50 -2.37 -13.75
C GLU A 100 3.26 -3.26 -13.95
N SER A 101 3.44 -4.51 -14.41
CA SER A 101 2.34 -5.46 -14.63
C SER A 101 1.86 -6.17 -13.35
N LEU A 102 2.70 -6.26 -12.31
CA LEU A 102 2.38 -6.96 -11.05
C LEU A 102 1.04 -6.53 -10.44
N PRO A 103 0.70 -5.24 -10.29
CA PRO A 103 -0.55 -4.83 -9.65
C PRO A 103 -1.81 -5.32 -10.37
N GLU A 104 -1.78 -5.34 -11.71
CA GLU A 104 -2.92 -5.76 -12.52
C GLU A 104 -3.09 -7.28 -12.51
N GLU A 105 -1.99 -8.02 -12.59
CA GLU A 105 -2.03 -9.48 -12.53
C GLU A 105 -2.42 -9.96 -11.12
N LEU A 106 -1.93 -9.25 -10.10
CA LEU A 106 -2.25 -9.53 -8.71
C LEU A 106 -3.68 -9.13 -8.36
N SER A 107 -4.26 -8.08 -8.94
CA SER A 107 -5.67 -7.77 -8.70
C SER A 107 -6.59 -8.86 -9.24
N LYS A 108 -6.31 -9.36 -10.45
CA LYS A 108 -7.03 -10.50 -11.05
C LYS A 108 -6.91 -11.76 -10.19
N ARG A 109 -5.70 -12.04 -9.67
CA ARG A 109 -5.47 -13.22 -8.79
C ARG A 109 -6.03 -13.05 -7.37
N LEU A 110 -5.95 -11.86 -6.77
CA LEU A 110 -6.44 -11.57 -5.42
C LEU A 110 -7.95 -11.57 -5.34
N LEU A 111 -8.60 -11.04 -6.38
CA LEU A 111 -10.05 -11.06 -6.46
C LEU A 111 -10.57 -12.47 -6.78
N GLY A 112 -9.76 -13.31 -7.41
CA GLY A 112 -10.12 -14.68 -7.73
C GLY A 112 -11.19 -14.74 -8.83
N ASN A 113 -11.74 -15.93 -9.05
CA ASN A 113 -12.81 -16.12 -10.03
C ASN A 113 -14.05 -15.30 -9.64
N GLU A 114 -14.91 -14.98 -10.60
CA GLU A 114 -16.18 -14.26 -10.35
C GLU A 114 -17.01 -14.91 -9.23
N THR A 115 -16.91 -16.22 -9.09
CA THR A 115 -17.54 -17.01 -8.02
C THR A 115 -17.00 -16.65 -6.64
N ASP A 116 -15.70 -16.47 -6.49
CA ASP A 116 -15.05 -16.16 -5.22
C ASP A 116 -15.34 -14.71 -4.82
N GLN A 117 -15.35 -13.80 -5.79
CA GLN A 117 -15.75 -12.40 -5.61
C GLN A 117 -17.21 -12.31 -5.14
N ALA A 118 -18.11 -13.05 -5.78
CA ALA A 118 -19.51 -13.11 -5.39
C ALA A 118 -19.68 -13.65 -3.96
N LEU A 119 -18.92 -14.67 -3.56
CA LEU A 119 -18.94 -15.20 -2.20
C LEU A 119 -18.45 -14.19 -1.17
N LEU A 120 -17.37 -13.45 -1.46
CA LEU A 120 -16.84 -12.41 -0.60
C LEU A 120 -17.84 -11.27 -0.43
N VAL A 121 -18.43 -10.78 -1.53
CA VAL A 121 -19.46 -9.74 -1.50
C VAL A 121 -20.67 -10.22 -0.70
N ARG A 122 -21.16 -11.44 -0.92
CA ARG A 122 -22.27 -12.01 -0.13
C ARG A 122 -21.96 -12.05 1.36
N ARG A 123 -20.75 -12.46 1.75
CA ARG A 123 -20.34 -12.48 3.16
C ARG A 123 -20.35 -11.08 3.77
N GLN A 124 -19.85 -10.07 3.04
CA GLN A 124 -19.86 -8.69 3.49
C GLN A 124 -21.27 -8.12 3.59
N LEU A 125 -22.14 -8.37 2.61
CA LEU A 125 -23.55 -7.95 2.65
C LEU A 125 -24.29 -8.53 3.86
N ARG A 126 -24.03 -9.79 4.19
CA ARG A 126 -24.59 -10.46 5.37
C ARG A 126 -24.09 -9.82 6.66
N GLY A 127 -22.79 -9.52 6.76
CA GLY A 127 -22.21 -8.81 7.90
C GLY A 127 -22.84 -7.43 8.09
N TRP A 128 -22.93 -6.66 7.00
CA TRP A 128 -23.58 -5.35 6.99
C TRP A 128 -25.05 -5.43 7.45
N TRP A 129 -25.79 -6.45 7.00
CA TRP A 129 -27.18 -6.67 7.42
C TRP A 129 -27.30 -6.94 8.92
N LEU A 130 -26.40 -7.75 9.48
CA LEU A 130 -26.35 -8.02 10.91
C LEU A 130 -25.98 -6.76 11.72
N GLU A 131 -25.00 -5.99 11.28
CA GLU A 131 -24.60 -4.75 11.94
C GLU A 131 -25.73 -3.72 11.98
N ARG A 132 -26.52 -3.64 10.91
CA ARG A 132 -27.66 -2.71 10.82
C ARG A 132 -28.92 -3.19 11.55
N THR A 133 -29.00 -4.47 11.88
CA THR A 133 -30.13 -5.04 12.64
C THR A 133 -30.10 -4.54 14.08
N PRO A 134 -31.14 -3.87 14.59
CA PRO A 134 -31.11 -3.30 15.93
C PRO A 134 -30.99 -4.37 17.03
N ALA A 135 -30.38 -4.01 18.16
CA ALA A 135 -30.14 -4.93 19.27
C ALA A 135 -31.43 -5.45 19.94
N TRP A 136 -32.51 -4.67 19.90
CA TRP A 136 -33.81 -5.04 20.47
C TRP A 136 -34.57 -6.10 19.67
N ALA A 137 -34.15 -6.38 18.43
CA ALA A 137 -34.83 -7.35 17.56
C ALA A 137 -34.49 -8.79 17.91
N PHE A 138 -34.68 -9.16 19.18
CA PHE A 138 -34.60 -10.53 19.66
C PHE A 138 -35.93 -11.25 19.37
N PRO A 139 -35.90 -12.52 18.90
CA PRO A 139 -34.74 -13.39 18.66
C PRO A 139 -34.15 -13.31 17.24
N TYR A 140 -34.70 -12.48 16.36
CA TYR A 140 -34.30 -12.36 14.96
C TYR A 140 -32.79 -12.12 14.79
N ARG A 141 -32.21 -11.16 15.51
CA ARG A 141 -30.77 -10.83 15.44
C ARG A 141 -29.88 -12.03 15.80
N THR A 142 -30.27 -12.81 16.81
CA THR A 142 -29.53 -13.99 17.27
C THR A 142 -29.55 -15.08 16.22
N ILE A 143 -30.74 -15.35 15.65
CA ILE A 143 -30.91 -16.35 14.60
C ILE A 143 -30.17 -15.93 13.33
N LEU A 144 -30.23 -14.65 12.97
CA LEU A 144 -29.49 -14.08 11.84
C LEU A 144 -27.98 -14.24 12.02
N GLY A 145 -27.45 -13.91 13.20
CA GLY A 145 -26.04 -14.12 13.53
C GLY A 145 -25.64 -15.58 13.42
N LEU A 146 -26.48 -16.49 13.93
CA LEU A 146 -26.25 -17.92 13.82
C LEU A 146 -26.26 -18.39 12.37
N LEU A 147 -27.24 -17.96 11.56
CA LEU A 147 -27.33 -18.25 10.13
C LEU A 147 -26.07 -17.79 9.38
N ILE A 148 -25.59 -16.57 9.63
CA ILE A 148 -24.39 -16.01 8.99
C ILE A 148 -23.14 -16.85 9.29
N LEU A 149 -23.02 -17.33 10.52
CA LEU A 149 -21.92 -18.20 10.93
C LEU A 149 -22.02 -19.60 10.32
N THR A 150 -23.23 -20.06 10.05
CA THR A 150 -23.51 -21.44 9.63
C THR A 150 -23.86 -21.55 8.14
N VAL A 151 -23.74 -20.51 7.31
CA VAL A 151 -24.17 -20.58 5.89
C VAL A 151 -23.53 -21.72 5.11
N ASN A 152 -22.21 -21.93 5.26
CA ASN A 152 -21.53 -23.07 4.61
C ASN A 152 -21.99 -24.43 5.15
N ALA A 153 -22.53 -24.47 6.37
CA ALA A 153 -23.14 -25.64 6.96
C ALA A 153 -24.59 -25.81 6.49
N TRP A 154 -25.38 -24.75 6.32
CA TRP A 154 -26.78 -24.83 5.89
C TRP A 154 -26.96 -25.24 4.43
N ASP A 155 -26.11 -24.80 3.50
CA ASP A 155 -26.14 -25.32 2.12
C ASP A 155 -25.89 -26.84 2.10
N ARG A 156 -25.01 -27.31 2.99
CA ARG A 156 -24.77 -28.75 3.19
C ARG A 156 -25.90 -29.43 3.97
N LEU A 157 -26.53 -28.74 4.91
CA LEU A 157 -27.62 -29.24 5.76
C LEU A 157 -28.92 -29.37 4.96
N ILE A 158 -29.21 -28.45 4.05
CA ILE A 158 -30.35 -28.54 3.12
C ILE A 158 -30.15 -29.70 2.15
N LEU A 159 -28.93 -29.92 1.66
CA LEU A 159 -28.59 -31.11 0.86
C LEU A 159 -28.63 -32.40 1.69
N SER A 160 -28.29 -32.33 2.99
CA SER A 160 -28.31 -33.49 3.88
C SER A 160 -29.67 -33.75 4.52
N LEU A 161 -30.62 -32.81 4.53
CA LEU A 161 -32.01 -33.00 4.95
C LEU A 161 -32.79 -33.91 3.98
N LEU A 162 -32.26 -34.16 2.78
CA LEU A 162 -32.68 -35.27 1.91
C LEU A 162 -32.08 -36.63 2.32
N GLY A 163 -31.25 -36.68 3.36
CA GLY A 163 -30.60 -37.87 3.91
C GLY A 163 -30.76 -37.99 5.44
N SER A 164 -30.43 -39.17 5.98
CA SER A 164 -30.85 -39.62 7.33
C SER A 164 -30.41 -38.73 8.52
N TRP A 165 -31.31 -38.61 9.50
CA TRP A 165 -31.32 -37.69 10.65
C TRP A 165 -30.24 -37.89 11.77
N PRO A 166 -29.73 -39.10 12.10
CA PRO A 166 -28.91 -39.26 13.33
C PRO A 166 -27.45 -38.77 13.24
N SER A 167 -26.82 -38.78 12.07
CA SER A 167 -25.42 -38.34 11.88
C SER A 167 -25.27 -36.80 11.79
N MET A 168 -26.39 -36.08 11.83
CA MET A 168 -26.53 -34.65 11.56
C MET A 168 -26.21 -33.76 12.79
N VAL A 169 -26.45 -34.26 14.02
CA VAL A 169 -26.23 -33.49 15.26
C VAL A 169 -24.74 -33.41 15.64
N LEU A 170 -24.00 -34.51 15.44
CA LEU A 170 -22.56 -34.58 15.72
C LEU A 170 -21.73 -33.71 14.75
N THR A 171 -22.14 -33.68 13.48
CA THR A 171 -21.51 -32.84 12.45
C THR A 171 -21.83 -31.35 12.64
N PHE A 172 -23.03 -31.01 13.12
CA PHE A 172 -23.40 -29.64 13.52
C PHE A 172 -22.57 -29.13 14.71
N TRP A 173 -22.33 -29.98 15.72
CA TRP A 173 -21.52 -29.62 16.89
C TRP A 173 -20.03 -29.40 16.54
N GLN A 174 -19.47 -30.23 15.66
CA GLN A 174 -18.10 -30.06 15.15
C GLN A 174 -17.96 -28.82 14.26
N THR A 175 -18.98 -28.47 13.47
CA THR A 175 -18.95 -27.22 12.67
C THR A 175 -19.06 -25.97 13.55
N LEU A 176 -19.87 -25.99 14.62
CA LEU A 176 -19.90 -24.89 15.61
C LEU A 176 -18.54 -24.63 16.25
N ARG A 177 -17.78 -25.70 16.56
CA ARG A 177 -16.42 -25.59 17.11
C ARG A 177 -15.39 -25.06 16.09
N ASN A 178 -15.55 -25.34 14.80
CA ASN A 178 -14.70 -24.78 13.75
C ASN A 178 -15.01 -23.30 13.45
N VAL A 179 -16.25 -22.85 13.69
CA VAL A 179 -16.65 -21.45 13.52
C VAL A 179 -15.95 -20.51 14.51
N THR A 180 -15.72 -20.94 15.76
CA THR A 180 -14.92 -20.15 16.72
C THR A 180 -13.45 -20.04 16.31
N GLN A 181 -12.93 -21.02 15.55
CA GLN A 181 -11.61 -20.92 14.92
C GLN A 181 -11.60 -20.04 13.66
N ALA A 182 -12.74 -19.93 12.94
CA ALA A 182 -12.90 -19.04 11.79
C ALA A 182 -12.83 -17.54 12.17
N TRP A 183 -13.24 -17.17 13.39
CA TRP A 183 -13.03 -15.82 13.92
C TRP A 183 -11.54 -15.48 14.11
N LYS A 184 -10.73 -16.45 14.59
CA LYS A 184 -9.26 -16.32 14.62
C LYS A 184 -8.63 -16.37 13.22
N SER A 185 -9.33 -16.94 12.22
CA SER A 185 -8.91 -16.93 10.82
C SER A 185 -9.11 -15.56 10.17
N GLN A 186 -10.17 -14.82 10.50
CA GLN A 186 -10.40 -13.47 9.96
C GLN A 186 -9.30 -12.46 10.31
N ARG A 187 -8.66 -12.58 11.49
CA ARG A 187 -7.41 -11.85 11.81
C ARG A 187 -6.19 -12.35 11.01
N ARG A 188 -6.14 -13.64 10.65
CA ARG A 188 -5.08 -14.22 9.80
C ARG A 188 -5.17 -13.82 8.32
N TRP A 189 -6.35 -13.46 7.81
CA TRP A 189 -6.50 -12.93 6.45
C TRP A 189 -5.70 -11.64 6.20
N HIS A 190 -5.46 -10.83 7.25
CA HIS A 190 -4.68 -9.60 7.12
C HIS A 190 -3.18 -9.88 6.93
N LEU A 191 -2.61 -10.82 7.68
CA LEU A 191 -1.20 -11.22 7.52
C LEU A 191 -0.97 -12.11 6.28
N SER A 192 -1.89 -13.03 5.99
CA SER A 192 -1.66 -14.01 4.93
C SER A 192 -1.69 -13.42 3.53
N LEU A 193 -2.41 -12.32 3.29
CA LEU A 193 -2.50 -11.71 1.96
C LEU A 193 -1.23 -10.92 1.61
N ALA A 194 -0.70 -10.14 2.55
CA ALA A 194 0.58 -9.46 2.38
C ALA A 194 1.74 -10.45 2.25
N GLU A 195 1.74 -11.54 3.02
CA GLU A 195 2.73 -12.62 2.91
C GLU A 195 2.63 -13.37 1.58
N ARG A 196 1.42 -13.73 1.14
CA ARG A 196 1.19 -14.35 -0.18
C ARG A 196 1.59 -13.44 -1.32
N PHE A 197 1.30 -12.14 -1.19
CA PHE A 197 1.70 -11.14 -2.17
C PHE A 197 3.21 -11.02 -2.23
N ARG A 198 3.90 -10.92 -1.08
CA ARG A 198 5.36 -10.92 -1.03
C ARG A 198 5.94 -12.19 -1.67
N ALA A 199 5.42 -13.36 -1.32
CA ALA A 199 5.89 -14.63 -1.88
C ALA A 199 5.68 -14.72 -3.41
N GLU A 200 4.53 -14.25 -3.92
CA GLU A 200 4.27 -14.26 -5.37
C GLU A 200 5.17 -13.27 -6.11
N VAL A 201 5.33 -12.05 -5.56
CA VAL A 201 6.24 -11.03 -6.10
C VAL A 201 7.68 -11.54 -6.08
N GLU A 202 8.10 -12.17 -4.98
CA GLU A 202 9.42 -12.79 -4.86
C GLU A 202 9.60 -13.88 -5.91
N ASN A 203 8.63 -14.80 -6.08
CA ASN A 203 8.68 -15.86 -7.07
C ASN A 203 8.80 -15.33 -8.51
N GLN A 204 8.02 -14.30 -8.87
CA GLN A 204 8.07 -13.71 -10.21
C GLN A 204 9.39 -12.96 -10.46
N LEU A 205 9.85 -12.16 -9.49
CA LEU A 205 11.06 -11.35 -9.65
C LEU A 205 12.34 -12.19 -9.52
N GLN A 206 12.32 -13.30 -8.78
CA GLN A 206 13.49 -14.12 -8.52
C GLN A 206 14.13 -14.65 -9.80
N ALA A 207 13.34 -15.00 -10.82
CA ALA A 207 13.87 -15.44 -12.10
C ALA A 207 14.67 -14.34 -12.82
N THR A 208 14.13 -13.12 -12.85
CA THR A 208 14.75 -11.95 -13.50
C THR A 208 15.97 -11.47 -12.73
N ILE A 209 15.87 -11.44 -11.39
CA ILE A 209 16.96 -11.08 -10.49
C ILE A 209 18.12 -12.07 -10.62
N ARG A 210 17.86 -13.39 -10.66
CA ARG A 210 18.91 -14.40 -10.88
C ARG A 210 19.62 -14.21 -12.23
N ARG A 211 18.91 -13.78 -13.27
CA ARG A 211 19.54 -13.45 -14.56
C ARG A 211 20.47 -12.25 -14.43
N LEU A 212 20.05 -11.19 -13.73
CA LEU A 212 20.89 -10.03 -13.41
C LEU A 212 22.16 -10.44 -12.65
N TYR A 213 22.03 -11.28 -11.60
CA TYR A 213 23.22 -11.77 -10.88
C TYR A 213 24.18 -12.56 -11.78
N ARG A 214 23.68 -13.41 -12.69
CA ARG A 214 24.56 -14.13 -13.61
C ARG A 214 25.33 -13.20 -14.54
N ILE A 215 24.67 -12.14 -15.03
CA ILE A 215 25.33 -11.13 -15.89
C ILE A 215 26.43 -10.42 -15.10
N VAL A 216 26.13 -9.97 -13.88
CA VAL A 216 27.11 -9.30 -13.02
C VAL A 216 28.26 -10.23 -12.63
N ALA A 217 27.96 -11.47 -12.26
CA ALA A 217 28.97 -12.48 -11.92
C ALA A 217 29.89 -12.77 -13.12
N SER A 218 29.35 -12.84 -14.34
CA SER A 218 30.16 -13.06 -15.55
C SER A 218 31.18 -11.94 -15.81
N PHE A 219 30.91 -10.72 -15.35
CA PHE A 219 31.85 -9.60 -15.44
C PHE A 219 32.86 -9.57 -14.30
N ARG A 220 32.49 -10.06 -13.12
CA ARG A 220 33.34 -9.95 -11.92
C ARG A 220 34.43 -11.02 -11.84
N GLN A 221 34.36 -12.09 -12.65
CA GLN A 221 35.30 -13.24 -12.66
C GLN A 221 35.50 -13.96 -11.31
N ASP A 222 34.84 -13.52 -10.24
CA ASP A 222 34.78 -14.20 -8.94
C ASP A 222 33.72 -15.32 -8.94
N GLU A 223 33.97 -16.39 -8.20
CA GLU A 223 32.96 -17.37 -7.76
C GLU A 223 31.95 -16.69 -6.83
N PHE A 224 31.02 -15.94 -7.41
CA PHE A 224 29.96 -15.31 -6.66
C PHE A 224 28.91 -16.37 -6.33
N GLU A 225 28.82 -16.75 -5.05
CA GLU A 225 27.71 -17.56 -4.55
C GLU A 225 26.41 -16.80 -4.81
N THR A 226 25.56 -17.33 -5.70
CA THR A 226 24.25 -16.75 -5.93
C THR A 226 23.47 -16.78 -4.62
N PRO A 227 22.99 -15.65 -4.09
CA PRO A 227 22.23 -15.66 -2.85
C PRO A 227 21.01 -16.57 -3.00
N GLU A 228 20.87 -17.56 -2.13
CA GLU A 228 19.78 -18.56 -2.19
C GLU A 228 18.39 -17.90 -2.10
N LYS A 229 18.30 -16.73 -1.45
CA LYS A 229 17.07 -15.96 -1.28
C LYS A 229 17.32 -14.48 -1.51
N CYS A 230 16.59 -13.90 -2.47
CA CYS A 230 16.58 -12.47 -2.67
C CYS A 230 15.45 -11.89 -1.82
N SER A 231 15.78 -11.22 -0.71
CA SER A 231 14.77 -10.58 0.13
C SER A 231 14.28 -9.31 -0.57
N VAL A 232 13.14 -9.43 -1.25
CA VAL A 232 12.47 -8.30 -1.89
C VAL A 232 11.47 -7.71 -0.89
N ARG A 233 11.70 -6.46 -0.47
CA ARG A 233 10.75 -5.75 0.39
C ARG A 233 9.88 -4.83 -0.45
N VAL A 234 8.64 -5.27 -0.66
CA VAL A 234 7.64 -4.44 -1.32
C VAL A 234 7.03 -3.49 -0.29
N LEU A 235 7.25 -2.19 -0.46
CA LEU A 235 6.60 -1.15 0.33
C LEU A 235 5.25 -0.78 -0.27
N GLY A 236 4.27 -0.45 0.57
CA GLY A 236 2.94 0.00 0.15
C GLY A 236 1.88 -1.10 0.02
N ILE A 237 2.20 -2.39 0.16
CA ILE A 237 1.18 -3.47 0.10
C ILE A 237 0.13 -3.31 1.20
N GLU A 238 0.55 -2.96 2.42
CA GLU A 238 -0.37 -2.85 3.56
C GLU A 238 -1.35 -1.70 3.36
N ASP A 239 -0.89 -0.60 2.79
CA ASP A 239 -1.75 0.54 2.43
C ASP A 239 -2.68 0.19 1.28
N PHE A 240 -2.25 -0.66 0.34
CA PHE A 240 -3.08 -1.15 -0.77
C PHE A 240 -4.22 -1.96 -0.21
N GLN A 241 -3.89 -2.93 0.64
CA GLN A 241 -4.85 -3.81 1.26
C GLN A 241 -5.86 -3.04 2.10
N LYS A 242 -5.41 -2.05 2.89
CA LYS A 242 -6.29 -1.18 3.67
C LYS A 242 -7.25 -0.39 2.78
N ARG A 243 -6.75 0.22 1.71
CA ARG A 243 -7.58 0.99 0.77
C ARG A 243 -8.57 0.11 0.02
N CYS A 244 -8.12 -1.01 -0.54
CA CYS A 244 -8.99 -1.98 -1.18
C CYS A 244 -10.11 -2.42 -0.23
N HIS A 245 -9.79 -2.76 1.02
CA HIS A 245 -10.81 -3.12 2.01
C HIS A 245 -11.78 -1.97 2.31
N ALA A 246 -11.28 -0.75 2.47
CA ALA A 246 -12.11 0.43 2.68
C ALA A 246 -13.06 0.66 1.49
N THR A 247 -12.56 0.57 0.26
CA THR A 247 -13.35 0.71 -0.98
C THR A 247 -14.42 -0.38 -1.09
N VAL A 248 -14.11 -1.63 -0.71
CA VAL A 248 -15.11 -2.72 -0.67
C VAL A 248 -16.22 -2.41 0.34
N LEU A 249 -15.86 -2.04 1.57
CA LEU A 249 -16.83 -1.69 2.60
C LEU A 249 -17.69 -0.49 2.20
N GLU A 250 -17.08 0.54 1.61
CA GLU A 250 -17.76 1.75 1.17
C GLU A 250 -18.71 1.45 -0.01
N ALA A 251 -18.30 0.63 -0.98
CA ALA A 251 -19.14 0.22 -2.10
C ALA A 251 -20.37 -0.57 -1.62
N VAL A 252 -20.19 -1.48 -0.66
CA VAL A 252 -21.28 -2.23 -0.03
C VAL A 252 -22.21 -1.28 0.74
N ALA A 253 -21.66 -0.40 1.56
CA ALA A 253 -22.43 0.56 2.34
C ALA A 253 -23.25 1.49 1.45
N LYS A 254 -22.64 2.08 0.41
CA LYS A 254 -23.33 2.97 -0.55
C LYS A 254 -24.46 2.26 -1.29
N SER A 255 -24.27 1.00 -1.69
CA SER A 255 -25.31 0.25 -2.41
C SER A 255 -26.52 -0.12 -1.56
N GLN A 256 -26.36 -0.21 -0.23
CA GLN A 256 -27.46 -0.58 0.66
C GLN A 256 -27.93 0.56 1.59
N ALA A 257 -27.26 1.71 1.57
CA ALA A 257 -27.57 2.85 2.44
C ALA A 257 -29.00 3.38 2.31
N SER A 258 -29.59 3.29 1.11
CA SER A 258 -30.95 3.79 0.85
C SER A 258 -32.06 2.85 1.34
N TRP A 259 -31.73 1.63 1.80
CA TRP A 259 -32.75 0.63 2.06
C TRP A 259 -32.96 0.38 3.57
N PRO A 260 -34.09 0.83 4.16
CA PRO A 260 -34.45 0.53 5.55
C PRO A 260 -34.90 -0.92 5.75
N ALA A 261 -34.64 -1.82 4.80
CA ALA A 261 -35.10 -3.20 4.86
C ALA A 261 -34.64 -3.99 6.09
N PRO A 262 -33.40 -3.87 6.60
CA PRO A 262 -33.01 -4.57 7.82
C PRO A 262 -33.92 -4.23 9.01
N PHE A 263 -34.34 -2.96 9.11
CA PHE A 263 -35.24 -2.50 10.16
C PHE A 263 -36.65 -3.10 9.99
N TRP A 264 -37.19 -3.11 8.77
CA TRP A 264 -38.51 -3.68 8.50
C TRP A 264 -38.57 -5.19 8.75
N TRP A 265 -37.57 -5.95 8.28
CA TRP A 265 -37.50 -7.39 8.52
C TRP A 265 -37.32 -7.71 10.00
N ALA A 266 -36.48 -6.96 10.71
CA ALA A 266 -36.29 -7.10 12.14
C ALA A 266 -37.58 -6.81 12.92
N SER A 267 -38.30 -5.74 12.57
CA SER A 267 -39.57 -5.37 13.19
C SER A 267 -40.64 -6.43 12.95
N LEU A 268 -40.81 -6.86 11.70
CA LEU A 268 -41.77 -7.90 11.32
C LEU A 268 -41.50 -9.21 12.06
N ALA A 269 -40.25 -9.66 12.08
CA ALA A 269 -39.88 -10.90 12.75
C ALA A 269 -40.07 -10.82 14.27
N THR A 270 -39.80 -9.66 14.87
CA THR A 270 -40.03 -9.41 16.31
C THR A 270 -41.52 -9.42 16.63
N VAL A 271 -42.36 -8.77 15.83
CA VAL A 271 -43.83 -8.76 16.01
C VAL A 271 -44.39 -10.18 15.90
N VAL A 272 -43.99 -10.94 14.88
CA VAL A 272 -44.43 -12.34 14.69
C VAL A 272 -44.03 -13.21 15.89
N PHE A 273 -42.80 -13.05 16.39
CA PHE A 273 -42.33 -13.79 17.56
C PHE A 273 -43.17 -13.47 18.80
N TRP A 274 -43.36 -12.20 19.11
CA TRP A 274 -44.12 -11.77 20.30
C TRP A 274 -45.59 -12.17 20.21
N LEU A 275 -46.19 -12.14 19.02
CA LEU A 275 -47.56 -12.59 18.80
C LEU A 275 -47.73 -14.09 19.08
N LEU A 276 -46.75 -14.91 18.68
CA LEU A 276 -46.75 -16.36 18.97
C LEU A 276 -46.44 -16.65 20.45
N MET A 277 -45.55 -15.87 21.06
CA MET A 277 -45.20 -16.02 22.48
C MET A 277 -46.26 -15.45 23.44
N ALA A 278 -47.13 -14.55 22.98
CA ALA A 278 -48.18 -13.96 23.81
C ALA A 278 -49.09 -15.03 24.44
N GLY A 279 -49.47 -16.06 23.69
CA GLY A 279 -50.30 -17.16 24.20
C GLY A 279 -49.68 -17.87 25.41
N PRO A 280 -48.49 -18.49 25.25
CA PRO A 280 -47.77 -19.15 26.35
C PRO A 280 -47.54 -18.22 27.55
N ILE A 281 -47.16 -16.97 27.31
CA ILE A 281 -46.95 -15.98 28.37
C ILE A 281 -48.25 -15.75 29.15
N ILE A 282 -49.36 -15.48 28.46
CA ILE A 282 -50.67 -15.28 29.09
C ILE A 282 -51.10 -16.51 29.89
N THR A 283 -50.86 -17.73 29.37
CA THR A 283 -51.22 -18.95 30.10
C THR A 283 -50.44 -19.11 31.40
N VAL A 284 -49.14 -18.78 31.39
CA VAL A 284 -48.29 -18.85 32.58
C VAL A 284 -48.69 -17.78 33.59
N TYR A 285 -48.88 -16.53 33.15
CA TYR A 285 -49.35 -15.46 34.03
C TYR A 285 -50.73 -15.75 34.63
N ARG A 286 -51.64 -16.33 33.84
CA ARG A 286 -52.97 -16.71 34.34
C ARG A 286 -52.86 -17.74 35.46
N GLN A 287 -51.99 -18.75 35.30
CA GLN A 287 -51.76 -19.78 36.33
C GLN A 287 -51.15 -19.20 37.61
N TYR A 288 -50.15 -18.31 37.48
CA TYR A 288 -49.58 -17.61 38.64
C TYR A 288 -50.62 -16.74 39.35
N LEU A 289 -51.38 -15.93 38.61
CA LEU A 289 -52.42 -15.09 39.21
C LEU A 289 -53.51 -15.92 39.90
N THR A 290 -53.88 -17.08 39.36
CA THR A 290 -54.83 -17.97 40.03
C THR A 290 -54.25 -18.61 41.29
N ALA A 291 -52.95 -18.93 41.31
CA ALA A 291 -52.27 -19.49 42.47
C ALA A 291 -52.06 -18.44 43.58
N ASP A 292 -51.69 -17.22 43.20
CA ASP A 292 -51.57 -16.09 44.13
C ASP A 292 -52.93 -15.74 44.73
N TRP A 293 -53.99 -15.77 43.92
CA TRP A 293 -55.36 -15.53 44.40
C TRP A 293 -55.83 -16.62 45.36
N SER A 294 -55.58 -17.90 45.05
CA SER A 294 -55.98 -19.00 45.94
C SER A 294 -55.21 -18.97 47.27
N ALA A 295 -53.91 -18.66 47.23
CA ALA A 295 -53.09 -18.45 48.43
C ALA A 295 -53.61 -17.28 49.28
N LEU A 296 -54.01 -16.17 48.65
CA LEU A 296 -54.60 -15.02 49.34
C LEU A 296 -55.94 -15.36 50.00
N THR A 297 -56.73 -16.27 49.41
CA THR A 297 -58.01 -16.73 49.96
C THR A 297 -57.90 -17.83 51.02
N TRP A 298 -56.68 -18.15 51.48
CA TRP A 298 -56.41 -19.18 52.50
C TRP A 298 -56.89 -20.59 52.12
N GLN A 299 -57.03 -20.88 50.82
CA GLN A 299 -57.28 -22.24 50.37
C GLN A 299 -56.00 -23.08 50.54
N PRO A 300 -56.12 -24.36 50.93
CA PRO A 300 -54.95 -25.24 51.07
C PRO A 300 -54.36 -25.53 49.68
N THR A 301 -53.43 -24.68 49.24
CA THR A 301 -52.70 -24.84 47.98
C THR A 301 -51.52 -25.78 48.19
N SER A 302 -51.38 -26.76 47.30
CA SER A 302 -50.22 -27.64 47.31
C SER A 302 -49.02 -26.90 46.70
N LEU A 303 -47.83 -27.02 47.30
CA LEU A 303 -46.60 -26.41 46.78
C LEU A 303 -46.29 -26.82 45.33
N HIS A 304 -46.85 -27.94 44.87
CA HIS A 304 -46.70 -28.43 43.51
C HIS A 304 -47.48 -27.60 42.47
N GLU A 305 -48.52 -26.86 42.87
CA GLU A 305 -49.26 -25.93 41.99
C GLU A 305 -48.52 -24.61 41.77
N PHE A 306 -47.63 -24.22 42.70
CA PHE A 306 -46.74 -23.06 42.53
C PHE A 306 -45.61 -23.32 41.53
N PHE A 307 -45.15 -24.58 41.42
CA PHE A 307 -44.24 -25.00 40.36
C PHE A 307 -45.03 -25.30 39.08
N SER A 308 -45.50 -24.22 38.45
CA SER A 308 -46.20 -24.18 37.16
C SER A 308 -45.49 -25.00 36.05
N PRO A 309 -46.20 -25.38 34.96
CA PRO A 309 -45.81 -26.45 34.03
C PRO A 309 -44.37 -26.28 33.56
N GLY A 310 -43.62 -27.38 33.68
CA GLY A 310 -42.17 -27.37 33.70
C GLY A 310 -41.58 -26.49 32.60
N LEU A 311 -40.53 -25.73 32.93
CA LEU A 311 -39.74 -24.86 32.04
C LEU A 311 -39.57 -25.42 30.62
N GLY A 312 -39.53 -26.74 30.46
CA GLY A 312 -39.60 -27.43 29.17
C GLY A 312 -40.75 -26.97 28.25
N GLY A 313 -41.97 -26.76 28.75
CA GLY A 313 -43.10 -26.27 27.95
C GLY A 313 -42.86 -24.87 27.37
N LEU A 314 -42.34 -23.95 28.19
CA LEU A 314 -41.94 -22.62 27.74
C LEU A 314 -40.79 -22.68 26.72
N VAL A 315 -39.81 -23.56 26.94
CA VAL A 315 -38.70 -23.79 26.00
C VAL A 315 -39.22 -24.35 24.67
N VAL A 316 -40.16 -25.30 24.69
CA VAL A 316 -40.79 -25.85 23.49
C VAL A 316 -41.57 -24.75 22.75
N CYS A 317 -42.36 -23.95 23.44
CA CYS A 317 -43.07 -22.81 22.83
C CYS A 317 -42.09 -21.77 22.25
N PHE A 318 -40.99 -21.50 22.95
CA PHE A 318 -39.93 -20.62 22.47
C PHE A 318 -39.26 -21.16 21.20
N ILE A 319 -38.90 -22.45 21.18
CA ILE A 319 -38.32 -23.09 19.99
C ILE A 319 -39.32 -23.07 18.83
N LEU A 320 -40.58 -23.40 19.08
CA LEU A 320 -41.62 -23.45 18.07
C LEU A 320 -41.91 -22.06 17.48
N SER A 321 -41.91 -21.01 18.31
CA SER A 321 -42.06 -19.62 17.86
C SER A 321 -40.80 -19.06 17.19
N ALA A 322 -39.63 -19.62 17.45
CA ALA A 322 -38.38 -19.26 16.77
C ALA A 322 -38.29 -19.80 15.32
N VAL A 323 -39.03 -20.86 14.98
CA VAL A 323 -39.05 -21.43 13.61
C VAL A 323 -39.53 -20.43 12.55
N PRO A 324 -40.69 -19.77 12.68
CA PRO A 324 -41.11 -18.78 11.66
C PRO A 324 -40.15 -17.59 11.59
N VAL A 325 -39.54 -17.20 12.71
CA VAL A 325 -38.50 -16.15 12.75
C VAL A 325 -37.27 -16.58 11.95
N SER A 326 -36.86 -17.84 12.04
CA SER A 326 -35.71 -18.36 11.29
C SER A 326 -35.98 -18.41 9.79
N VAL A 327 -37.19 -18.79 9.38
CA VAL A 327 -37.63 -18.73 7.98
C VAL A 327 -37.61 -17.28 7.47
N LEU A 328 -38.13 -16.33 8.24
CA LEU A 328 -38.07 -14.91 7.88
C LEU A 328 -36.63 -14.39 7.78
N ALA A 329 -35.75 -14.79 8.69
CA ALA A 329 -34.32 -14.45 8.62
C ALA A 329 -33.65 -15.04 7.38
N MET A 330 -33.99 -16.27 7.00
CA MET A 330 -33.49 -16.90 5.78
C MET A 330 -33.96 -16.19 4.52
N ILE A 331 -35.24 -15.82 4.44
CA ILE A 331 -35.80 -15.05 3.32
C ILE A 331 -35.12 -13.68 3.25
N ALA A 332 -35.00 -12.97 4.37
CA ALA A 332 -34.33 -11.67 4.43
C ALA A 332 -32.88 -11.76 3.92
N LEU A 333 -32.13 -12.79 4.36
CA LEU A 333 -30.75 -13.01 3.92
C LEU A 333 -30.67 -13.35 2.42
N SER A 334 -31.60 -14.16 1.91
CA SER A 334 -31.68 -14.54 0.49
C SER A 334 -31.99 -13.32 -0.40
N VAL A 335 -32.93 -12.48 0.02
CA VAL A 335 -33.26 -11.22 -0.65
C VAL A 335 -32.08 -10.25 -0.62
N ALA A 336 -31.41 -10.12 0.52
CA ALA A 336 -30.23 -9.26 0.68
C ALA A 336 -29.03 -9.71 -0.16
N THR A 337 -28.95 -11.00 -0.50
CA THR A 337 -27.83 -11.61 -1.24
C THR A 337 -28.21 -12.06 -2.66
N ARG A 338 -29.30 -11.50 -3.21
CA ARG A 338 -29.83 -11.86 -4.54
C ARG A 338 -28.76 -11.73 -5.63
N ASN A 339 -28.67 -12.71 -6.53
CA ASN A 339 -27.62 -12.78 -7.57
C ASN A 339 -27.42 -11.48 -8.37
N LYS A 340 -28.52 -10.80 -8.75
CA LYS A 340 -28.43 -9.52 -9.48
C LYS A 340 -27.73 -8.43 -8.66
N THR A 341 -28.05 -8.32 -7.37
CA THR A 341 -27.40 -7.34 -6.48
C THR A 341 -25.94 -7.66 -6.26
N THR A 342 -25.61 -8.93 -6.09
CA THR A 342 -24.22 -9.36 -5.89
C THR A 342 -23.40 -9.17 -7.16
N GLN A 343 -23.93 -9.50 -8.34
CA GLN A 343 -23.25 -9.29 -9.62
C GLN A 343 -23.02 -7.81 -9.90
N ASN A 344 -24.04 -6.96 -9.70
CA ASN A 344 -23.89 -5.52 -9.86
C ASN A 344 -22.85 -4.92 -8.90
N LEU A 345 -22.80 -5.43 -7.66
CA LEU A 345 -21.79 -5.03 -6.68
C LEU A 345 -20.40 -5.50 -7.06
N VAL A 346 -20.25 -6.75 -7.53
CA VAL A 346 -18.99 -7.29 -8.02
C VAL A 346 -18.47 -6.45 -9.19
N ALA A 347 -19.31 -6.15 -10.19
CA ALA A 347 -18.92 -5.32 -11.32
C ALA A 347 -18.49 -3.90 -10.89
N LYS A 348 -19.23 -3.27 -9.97
CA LYS A 348 -18.85 -1.96 -9.40
C LYS A 348 -17.54 -2.02 -8.62
N LEU A 349 -17.33 -3.09 -7.88
CA LEU A 349 -16.15 -3.31 -7.05
C LEU A 349 -14.91 -3.56 -7.91
N GLN A 350 -15.04 -4.35 -8.98
CA GLN A 350 -14.00 -4.52 -10.00
C GLN A 350 -13.64 -3.18 -10.64
N ALA A 351 -14.62 -2.43 -11.15
CA ALA A 351 -14.37 -1.13 -11.77
C ALA A 351 -13.74 -0.11 -10.81
N ASN A 352 -14.11 -0.12 -9.53
CA ASN A 352 -13.51 0.77 -8.53
C ASN A 352 -12.08 0.33 -8.16
N LEU A 353 -11.83 -0.98 -8.06
CA LEU A 353 -10.49 -1.49 -7.79
C LEU A 353 -9.54 -1.23 -8.95
N GLU A 354 -9.99 -1.41 -10.19
CA GLU A 354 -9.21 -1.06 -11.39
C GLU A 354 -8.81 0.42 -11.38
N ARG A 355 -9.74 1.32 -11.02
CA ARG A 355 -9.43 2.75 -10.85
C ARG A 355 -8.41 3.02 -9.75
N GLU A 356 -8.57 2.39 -8.59
CA GLU A 356 -7.61 2.52 -7.49
C GLU A 356 -6.22 2.01 -7.90
N ILE A 357 -6.15 0.87 -8.60
CA ILE A 357 -4.89 0.31 -9.11
C ILE A 357 -4.22 1.26 -10.09
N HIS A 358 -4.98 1.83 -11.04
CA HIS A 358 -4.43 2.82 -11.96
C HIS A 358 -3.91 4.07 -11.23
N GLN A 359 -4.68 4.63 -10.29
CA GLN A 359 -4.21 5.77 -9.49
C GLN A 359 -2.97 5.41 -8.65
N TRP A 360 -2.88 4.16 -8.20
CA TRP A 360 -1.75 3.64 -7.45
C TRP A 360 -0.49 3.49 -8.29
N GLN A 361 -0.64 3.01 -9.53
CA GLN A 361 0.43 2.94 -10.53
C GLN A 361 0.93 4.35 -10.89
N GLU A 362 0.01 5.29 -11.18
CA GLU A 362 0.35 6.69 -11.48
C GLU A 362 1.14 7.35 -10.35
N LYS A 363 0.75 7.08 -9.09
CA LYS A 363 1.41 7.66 -7.91
C LYS A 363 2.69 6.93 -7.51
N ARG A 364 3.11 5.87 -8.21
CA ARG A 364 4.30 5.04 -7.92
C ARG A 364 4.40 4.61 -6.45
N MET A 365 3.27 4.37 -5.79
CA MET A 365 3.26 4.04 -4.35
C MET A 365 3.82 2.65 -4.05
N LEU A 366 3.88 1.78 -5.06
CA LEU A 366 4.47 0.45 -4.95
C LEU A 366 5.97 0.52 -5.27
N CYS A 367 6.74 0.89 -4.26
CA CYS A 367 8.19 0.89 -4.35
C CYS A 367 8.72 -0.48 -3.92
N ILE A 368 9.33 -1.19 -4.87
CA ILE A 368 10.10 -2.37 -4.55
C ILE A 368 11.47 -1.92 -4.08
N LYS A 369 11.76 -2.15 -2.80
CA LYS A 369 13.10 -2.00 -2.27
C LYS A 369 13.77 -3.37 -2.27
N PHE A 370 14.88 -3.45 -2.99
CA PHE A 370 15.78 -4.58 -2.91
C PHE A 370 16.62 -4.42 -1.66
N ASP A 371 16.59 -5.39 -0.74
CA ASP A 371 17.45 -5.37 0.45
C ASP A 371 18.91 -5.74 0.09
N ASP A 372 19.19 -6.14 -1.16
CA ASP A 372 20.54 -6.47 -1.63
C ASP A 372 21.35 -5.21 -2.08
N PRO A 373 22.57 -5.01 -1.53
CA PRO A 373 23.41 -3.86 -1.86
C PRO A 373 23.84 -3.79 -3.33
N LEU A 374 23.98 -4.92 -4.03
CA LEU A 374 24.36 -4.96 -5.44
C LEU A 374 23.22 -4.45 -6.34
N LEU A 375 21.98 -4.83 -6.04
CA LEU A 375 20.81 -4.33 -6.78
C LEU A 375 20.58 -2.84 -6.52
N GLN A 376 20.85 -2.37 -5.30
CA GLN A 376 20.83 -0.93 -4.99
C GLN A 376 21.94 -0.17 -5.74
N ALA A 377 23.14 -0.73 -5.83
CA ALA A 377 24.24 -0.16 -6.61
C ALA A 377 23.89 -0.09 -8.11
N LEU A 378 23.27 -1.14 -8.67
CA LEU A 378 22.80 -1.15 -10.06
C LEU A 378 21.70 -0.12 -10.31
N ALA A 379 20.71 -0.03 -9.41
CA ALA A 379 19.64 0.95 -9.51
C ALA A 379 20.16 2.40 -9.47
N THR A 380 21.10 2.68 -8.56
CA THR A 380 21.72 4.02 -8.45
C THR A 380 22.60 4.34 -9.65
N LEU A 381 23.35 3.36 -10.17
CA LEU A 381 24.15 3.51 -11.38
C LEU A 381 23.26 3.84 -12.58
N GLN A 382 22.14 3.15 -12.75
CA GLN A 382 21.20 3.45 -13.83
C GLN A 382 20.52 4.82 -13.67
N GLN A 383 20.13 5.20 -12.45
CA GLN A 383 19.48 6.49 -12.18
C GLN A 383 20.44 7.68 -12.41
N THR A 384 21.70 7.54 -12.00
CA THR A 384 22.73 8.57 -12.22
C THR A 384 23.10 8.72 -13.69
N LEU A 385 23.05 7.63 -14.47
CA LEU A 385 23.31 7.66 -15.91
C LEU A 385 22.10 8.08 -16.76
N ARG A 386 20.85 7.73 -16.42
CA ARG A 386 19.65 8.32 -17.05
C ARG A 386 19.58 9.83 -16.80
N GLY A 387 20.05 10.28 -15.62
CA GLY A 387 20.11 11.70 -15.28
C GLY A 387 21.18 12.50 -16.03
N SER A 388 22.26 11.87 -16.53
CA SER A 388 23.32 12.56 -17.29
C SER A 388 22.97 12.77 -18.76
N GLU A 389 22.14 11.91 -19.37
CA GLU A 389 21.63 12.10 -20.74
C GLU A 389 20.71 13.33 -20.85
N PHE A 390 20.00 13.70 -19.77
CA PHE A 390 19.09 14.87 -19.77
C PHE A 390 19.81 16.23 -19.66
N GLN A 391 21.11 16.25 -19.33
CA GLN A 391 21.91 17.49 -19.26
C GLN A 391 22.80 17.72 -20.48
N ALA A 392 22.75 16.85 -21.49
CA ALA A 392 23.57 16.92 -22.70
C ALA A 392 22.85 17.56 -23.91
N SER A 393 21.97 18.56 -23.68
CA SER A 393 21.59 19.51 -24.75
C SER A 393 22.45 20.76 -24.61
N PRO A 394 23.34 21.06 -25.57
CA PRO A 394 24.09 22.30 -25.56
C PRO A 394 23.13 23.46 -25.85
N GLN A 395 22.96 24.36 -24.90
CA GLN A 395 22.50 25.72 -25.21
C GLN A 395 23.59 26.40 -26.05
N THR A 396 23.53 26.16 -27.35
CA THR A 396 24.10 27.04 -28.36
C THR A 396 23.26 28.31 -28.35
N GLN A 397 23.75 29.37 -27.71
CA GLN A 397 23.64 30.74 -28.21
C GLN A 397 24.54 31.66 -27.37
N ALA A 398 25.70 31.97 -27.95
CA ALA A 398 26.45 33.16 -27.63
C ALA A 398 25.93 34.32 -28.48
N SER A 399 25.96 35.51 -27.88
CA SER A 399 26.16 36.81 -28.53
C SER A 399 24.96 37.49 -29.21
N SER A 400 24.40 38.50 -28.55
CA SER A 400 24.74 39.89 -28.91
C SER A 400 24.29 40.83 -27.79
N ALA A 401 25.26 41.59 -27.27
CA ALA A 401 25.00 42.86 -26.62
C ALA A 401 24.64 43.89 -27.70
N ASP A 402 23.63 44.73 -27.49
CA ASP A 402 23.82 46.17 -27.63
C ASP A 402 22.71 46.98 -26.94
N ASP A 403 23.17 48.04 -26.28
CA ASP A 403 22.58 49.33 -25.90
C ASP A 403 21.09 49.52 -25.55
N GLY A 404 20.84 50.26 -24.45
CA GLY A 404 19.53 50.87 -24.23
C GLY A 404 19.24 51.43 -22.83
N THR A 405 20.02 52.43 -22.43
CA THR A 405 19.78 53.44 -21.39
C THR A 405 18.29 53.84 -21.16
N GLY A 406 17.86 53.99 -19.90
CA GLY A 406 16.60 54.67 -19.53
C GLY A 406 16.04 54.19 -18.18
N ALA A 407 16.49 54.76 -17.05
CA ALA A 407 15.82 55.85 -16.36
C ALA A 407 14.51 55.46 -15.61
N ALA A 408 14.63 55.48 -14.27
CA ALA A 408 13.65 55.94 -13.27
C ALA A 408 12.18 55.52 -13.39
N THR A 409 11.68 54.77 -12.40
CA THR A 409 10.67 55.28 -11.44
C THR A 409 10.35 54.23 -10.35
N GLU A 410 10.62 54.59 -9.10
CA GLU A 410 9.78 54.16 -7.97
C GLU A 410 8.36 54.75 -8.18
N PRO A 411 7.29 54.10 -7.64
CA PRO A 411 6.91 54.41 -6.26
C PRO A 411 6.43 53.20 -5.44
N VAL A 412 6.82 53.25 -4.16
CA VAL A 412 5.99 53.05 -2.97
C VAL A 412 4.54 52.63 -3.21
N SER A 413 4.15 51.47 -2.66
CA SER A 413 2.81 51.28 -2.06
C SER A 413 2.91 50.37 -0.85
N SER A 414 2.86 51.00 0.32
CA SER A 414 2.53 50.41 1.61
C SER A 414 1.04 50.06 1.73
N ALA A 415 0.73 49.19 2.70
CA ALA A 415 -0.58 48.95 3.35
C ALA A 415 -1.58 48.08 2.57
N ALA A 416 -2.39 47.21 3.18
CA ALA A 416 -2.55 46.71 4.54
C ALA A 416 -3.61 45.58 4.51
N ALA A 417 -3.61 44.75 5.56
CA ALA A 417 -4.77 44.08 6.17
C ALA A 417 -5.71 43.22 5.30
N LEU A 418 -5.60 41.89 5.45
CA LEU A 418 -6.59 41.03 6.11
C LEU A 418 -5.99 39.66 6.44
#